data_AF-A0A7X8GXJ0-F1
#
_entry.id   AF-A0A7X8GXJ0-F1
#
_cell.length_a   1.000
_cell.length_b   1.000
_cell.length_c   1.000
_cell.angle_alpha   90.00
_cell.angle_beta   90.00
_cell.angle_gamma   90.00
#
_symmetry.space_group_name_H-M   'P 1'
#
loop_
_entity.id
_entity.type
_entity.pdbx_description
1 polymer ?
#
loop_
_entity_poly.entity_id
_entity_poly.type
_entity_poly.pdbx_seq_one_letter_code
_entity_poly.pdbx_strand_id
1 'polypeptide(L)'
;MKKTLALVILLFCLNITSYSKDFKTVKDKVTFYKERYKVNCLNEKITDNFGNGFEQLYGTRNMKPILHGIAYRGGANNFYHKTNKRHNHNPLPQDGLDNLCKEGFSLAIYLYGKNFSTASKLLNFGEDTLRYIQNSGMNRASQRQILDFVYERIQNPDLGPIYLHCWNGWHQSGYVASMILMQFCNFSNKEARTYWEKNTDGAYKKFENVKKMIANFTPFEDLKISEDVQEMICPCSEKK
;
A
#
# COMPACT_ATOMS: atom_id res chain seq x y z
N MET A 1 32.71 -51.03 -24.18
CA MET A 1 32.94 -49.71 -23.54
C MET A 1 31.73 -48.81 -23.78
N LYS A 2 30.76 -48.77 -22.86
CA LYS A 2 29.64 -47.83 -22.89
C LYS A 2 29.86 -46.82 -21.76
N LYS A 3 30.15 -45.57 -22.10
CA LYS A 3 30.25 -44.47 -21.13
C LYS A 3 28.82 -43.98 -20.86
N THR A 4 28.29 -44.29 -19.69
CA THR A 4 27.02 -43.75 -19.21
C THR A 4 27.26 -42.33 -18.72
N LEU A 5 26.67 -41.34 -19.40
CA LEU A 5 26.73 -39.93 -19.05
C LEU A 5 25.80 -39.71 -17.85
N ALA A 6 26.38 -39.35 -16.69
CA ALA A 6 25.61 -39.01 -15.50
C ALA A 6 24.99 -37.61 -15.67
N LEU A 7 23.65 -37.56 -15.65
CA LEU A 7 22.87 -36.32 -15.64
C LEU A 7 22.85 -35.79 -14.19
N VAL A 8 23.62 -34.75 -13.90
CA VAL A 8 23.58 -34.05 -12.61
C VAL A 8 22.44 -33.04 -12.66
N ILE A 9 21.30 -33.37 -12.06
CA ILE A 9 20.20 -32.44 -11.82
C ILE A 9 20.57 -31.60 -10.60
N LEU A 10 21.00 -30.36 -10.82
CA LEU A 10 21.21 -29.39 -9.76
C LEU A 10 19.83 -28.86 -9.30
N LEU A 11 19.26 -29.47 -8.27
CA LEU A 11 18.11 -28.94 -7.57
C LEU A 11 18.54 -27.69 -6.79
N PHE A 12 18.28 -26.51 -7.36
CA PHE A 12 18.28 -25.26 -6.61
C PHE A 12 17.09 -25.30 -5.65
N CYS A 13 17.33 -25.78 -4.42
CA CYS A 13 16.44 -25.51 -3.30
C CYS A 13 16.50 -24.00 -3.03
N LEU A 14 15.55 -23.25 -3.59
CA LEU A 14 15.22 -21.93 -3.09
C LEU A 14 14.80 -22.12 -1.64
N ASN A 15 15.69 -21.77 -0.72
CA ASN A 15 15.36 -21.62 0.69
C ASN A 15 14.33 -20.49 0.78
N ILE A 16 13.05 -20.84 0.74
CA ILE A 16 11.98 -19.95 1.19
C ILE A 16 12.04 -20.01 2.72
N THR A 17 12.98 -19.27 3.31
CA THR A 17 12.93 -18.99 4.74
C THR A 17 11.67 -18.18 4.99
N SER A 18 10.67 -18.81 5.62
CA SER A 18 9.51 -18.11 6.16
C SER A 18 10.03 -17.26 7.32
N TYR A 19 10.40 -16.02 7.02
CA TYR A 19 10.88 -15.07 8.02
C TYR A 19 9.65 -14.46 8.69
N SER A 20 9.28 -14.96 9.87
CA SER A 20 8.35 -14.26 10.75
C SER A 20 8.99 -12.92 11.11
N LYS A 21 8.36 -11.82 10.70
CA LYS A 21 8.91 -10.46 10.86
C LYS A 21 8.59 -9.94 12.26
N ASP A 22 9.39 -10.35 13.23
CA ASP A 22 9.32 -9.81 14.59
C ASP A 22 10.13 -8.50 14.67
N PHE A 23 9.43 -7.35 14.58
CA PHE A 23 10.04 -6.03 14.66
C PHE A 23 10.03 -5.54 16.11
N LYS A 24 11.22 -5.37 16.71
CA LYS A 24 11.34 -4.84 18.07
C LYS A 24 10.88 -3.38 18.19
N THR A 25 11.03 -2.59 17.13
CA THR A 25 10.67 -1.17 17.11
C THR A 25 10.05 -0.76 15.77
N VAL A 26 9.32 0.36 15.75
CA VAL A 26 8.78 0.92 14.51
C VAL A 26 9.92 1.32 13.55
N LYS A 27 11.08 1.71 14.08
CA LYS A 27 12.28 2.05 13.31
C LYS A 27 12.82 0.85 12.53
N ASP A 28 12.84 -0.32 13.16
CA ASP A 28 13.27 -1.55 12.50
C ASP A 28 12.33 -1.91 11.36
N LYS A 29 11.01 -1.81 11.61
CA LYS A 29 9.98 -2.00 10.58
C LYS A 29 10.14 -1.04 9.40
N VAL A 30 10.30 0.25 9.68
CA VAL A 30 10.50 1.28 8.64
C VAL A 30 11.75 0.99 7.82
N THR A 31 12.87 0.69 8.49
CA THR A 31 14.16 0.39 7.84
C THR A 31 14.02 -0.81 6.92
N PHE A 32 13.43 -1.91 7.43
CA PHE A 32 13.18 -3.11 6.66
C PHE A 32 12.40 -2.81 5.37
N TYR A 33 11.28 -2.10 5.46
CA TYR A 33 10.44 -1.86 4.29
C TYR A 33 11.04 -0.86 3.29
N LYS A 34 11.85 0.09 3.75
CA LYS A 34 12.63 0.98 2.85
C LYS A 34 13.65 0.17 2.05
N GLU A 35 14.39 -0.71 2.71
CA GLU A 35 15.37 -1.59 2.04
C GLU A 35 14.71 -2.63 1.14
N ARG A 36 13.56 -3.17 1.57
CA ARG A 36 12.80 -4.18 0.83
C ARG A 36 12.30 -3.64 -0.50
N TYR A 37 11.73 -2.43 -0.54
CA TYR A 37 11.10 -1.86 -1.73
C TYR A 37 11.97 -0.87 -2.51
N LYS A 38 13.06 -0.37 -1.91
CA LYS A 38 14.03 0.53 -2.54
C LYS A 38 13.38 1.76 -3.18
N VAL A 39 12.31 2.26 -2.57
CA VAL A 39 11.65 3.52 -2.94
C VAL A 39 11.83 4.51 -1.80
N ASN A 40 12.21 5.74 -2.14
CA ASN A 40 12.50 6.77 -1.15
C ASN A 40 11.42 7.86 -1.12
N CYS A 41 10.89 8.23 -2.29
CA CYS A 41 9.99 9.37 -2.44
C CYS A 41 8.53 8.99 -2.78
N LEU A 42 7.61 9.91 -2.48
CA LEU A 42 6.17 9.75 -2.63
C LEU A 42 5.69 9.52 -4.09
N ASN A 43 6.49 9.88 -5.09
CA ASN A 43 6.18 9.72 -6.52
C ASN A 43 6.71 8.41 -7.12
N GLU A 44 7.55 7.68 -6.40
CA GLU A 44 8.14 6.43 -6.88
C GLU A 44 7.14 5.27 -6.79
N LYS A 45 7.12 4.41 -7.82
CA LYS A 45 6.20 3.27 -7.92
C LYS A 45 6.96 1.99 -7.53
N ILE A 46 6.45 1.26 -6.55
CA ILE A 46 6.89 -0.11 -6.19
C ILE A 46 6.40 -1.09 -7.26
N THR A 47 5.14 -0.93 -7.67
CA THR A 47 4.60 -1.57 -8.87
C THR A 47 4.07 -0.51 -9.83
N ASP A 48 4.38 -0.63 -11.11
CA ASP A 48 3.94 0.26 -12.17
C ASP A 48 2.42 0.15 -12.45
N ASN A 49 1.96 0.86 -13.49
CA ASN A 49 0.54 0.88 -13.86
C ASN A 49 0.01 -0.46 -14.41
N PHE A 50 0.89 -1.42 -14.71
CA PHE A 50 0.60 -2.74 -15.24
C PHE A 50 0.88 -3.85 -14.20
N GLY A 51 1.28 -3.46 -12.98
CA GLY A 51 1.64 -4.35 -11.89
C GLY A 51 3.05 -4.93 -11.98
N ASN A 52 3.92 -4.43 -12.85
CA ASN A 52 5.34 -4.85 -12.91
C ASN A 52 6.19 -4.04 -11.92
N GLY A 53 7.42 -4.47 -11.66
CA GLY A 53 8.37 -3.79 -10.77
C GLY A 53 8.82 -4.74 -9.66
N PHE A 54 7.96 -4.93 -8.67
CA PHE A 54 8.23 -5.82 -7.54
C PHE A 54 7.30 -7.04 -7.56
N GLU A 55 7.83 -8.19 -7.98
CA GLU A 55 7.04 -9.38 -8.30
C GLU A 55 6.27 -9.94 -7.10
N GLN A 56 6.83 -9.85 -5.88
CA GLN A 56 6.16 -10.33 -4.67
C GLN A 56 4.96 -9.46 -4.27
N LEU A 57 4.72 -8.33 -4.95
CA LEU A 57 3.51 -7.50 -4.80
C LEU A 57 2.64 -7.53 -6.06
N TYR A 58 2.86 -8.50 -6.96
CA TYR A 58 2.01 -8.68 -8.13
C TYR A 58 0.54 -8.89 -7.74
N GLY A 59 -0.38 -8.37 -8.56
CA GLY A 59 -1.80 -8.24 -8.22
C GLY A 59 -2.15 -6.84 -7.69
N THR A 60 -1.15 -6.08 -7.21
CA THR A 60 -1.23 -4.63 -7.05
C THR A 60 -0.77 -3.91 -8.32
N ARG A 61 -1.16 -2.64 -8.48
CA ARG A 61 -0.66 -1.73 -9.52
C ARG A 61 -0.55 -0.31 -8.98
N ASN A 62 0.32 0.50 -9.58
CA ASN A 62 0.56 1.90 -9.18
C ASN A 62 0.75 2.03 -7.66
N MET A 63 1.45 1.07 -7.05
CA MET A 63 1.69 1.01 -5.62
C MET A 63 2.79 1.98 -5.24
N LYS A 64 2.56 2.79 -4.22
CA LYS A 64 3.50 3.79 -3.70
C LYS A 64 3.49 3.82 -2.17
N PRO A 65 4.61 4.20 -1.54
CA PRO A 65 4.61 4.50 -0.11
C PRO A 65 3.77 5.76 0.15
N ILE A 66 3.07 5.77 1.28
CA ILE A 66 2.52 6.99 1.89
C ILE A 66 3.36 7.32 3.13
N LEU A 67 3.57 6.30 3.98
CA LEU A 67 4.40 6.30 5.17
C LEU A 67 5.20 4.99 5.14
N HIS A 68 6.53 5.07 5.12
CA HIS A 68 7.41 3.91 5.00
C HIS A 68 7.14 2.88 6.10
N GLY A 69 6.91 1.62 5.73
CA GLY A 69 6.63 0.53 6.69
C GLY A 69 5.28 0.62 7.42
N ILE A 70 4.46 1.62 7.12
CA ILE A 70 3.17 1.86 7.81
C ILE A 70 2.00 1.79 6.83
N ALA A 71 2.04 2.58 5.76
CA ALA A 71 0.91 2.74 4.85
C ALA A 71 1.35 2.91 3.40
N TYR A 72 0.69 2.18 2.52
CA TYR A 72 0.91 2.17 1.07
C TYR A 72 -0.41 2.37 0.34
N ARG A 73 -0.35 3.02 -0.82
CA ARG A 73 -1.52 3.23 -1.68
C ARG A 73 -1.32 2.59 -3.03
N GLY A 74 -2.39 2.13 -3.67
CA GLY A 74 -2.32 1.64 -5.04
C GLY A 74 -3.67 1.21 -5.60
N GLY A 75 -3.64 0.45 -6.69
CA GLY A 75 -4.81 -0.09 -7.39
C GLY A 75 -4.79 -1.61 -7.49
N ALA A 76 -5.92 -2.18 -7.88
CA ALA A 76 -6.02 -3.61 -8.15
C ALA A 76 -5.62 -3.93 -9.60
N ASN A 77 -4.68 -4.86 -9.80
CA ASN A 77 -4.20 -5.23 -11.14
C ASN A 77 -5.14 -6.18 -11.88
N ASN A 78 -6.39 -5.78 -12.05
CA ASN A 78 -7.42 -6.61 -12.69
C ASN A 78 -7.31 -6.62 -14.21
N PHE A 79 -7.29 -5.43 -14.82
CA PHE A 79 -7.34 -5.29 -16.28
C PHE A 79 -6.04 -5.70 -16.98
N TYR A 80 -4.90 -5.39 -16.35
CA TYR A 80 -3.56 -5.72 -16.87
C TYR A 80 -2.99 -7.01 -16.27
N HIS A 81 -3.81 -7.79 -15.56
CA HIS A 81 -3.39 -9.09 -15.06
C HIS A 81 -2.87 -9.98 -16.20
N LYS A 82 -1.80 -10.74 -16.00
CA LYS A 82 -1.18 -11.56 -17.04
C LYS A 82 -2.00 -12.80 -17.33
N THR A 83 -2.45 -13.49 -16.28
CA THR A 83 -3.13 -14.80 -16.38
C THR A 83 -4.61 -14.79 -15.98
N ASN A 84 -5.01 -13.95 -15.02
CA ASN A 84 -6.37 -13.87 -14.48
C ASN A 84 -7.01 -12.49 -14.70
N LYS A 85 -7.20 -12.10 -15.97
CA LYS A 85 -7.78 -10.80 -16.32
C LYS A 85 -9.22 -10.69 -15.86
N ARG A 86 -9.55 -9.57 -15.22
CA ARG A 86 -10.90 -9.25 -14.78
C ARG A 86 -11.25 -7.82 -15.15
N HIS A 87 -12.54 -7.51 -15.13
CA HIS A 87 -12.98 -6.13 -15.30
C HIS A 87 -12.30 -5.22 -14.25
N ASN A 88 -11.88 -4.01 -14.63
CA ASN A 88 -11.09 -3.12 -13.76
C ASN A 88 -11.85 -2.73 -12.47
N HIS A 89 -13.18 -2.65 -12.56
CA HIS A 89 -14.07 -2.34 -11.45
C HIS A 89 -14.33 -3.53 -10.50
N ASN A 90 -13.25 -4.10 -9.95
CA ASN A 90 -13.26 -5.20 -9.01
C ASN A 90 -12.33 -4.91 -7.82
N PRO A 91 -12.48 -5.62 -6.69
CA PRO A 91 -11.49 -5.63 -5.60
C PRO A 91 -10.15 -6.22 -6.08
N LEU A 92 -9.18 -6.33 -5.17
CA LEU A 92 -7.92 -7.02 -5.47
C LEU A 92 -8.15 -8.44 -6.02
N PRO A 93 -7.29 -8.93 -6.93
CA PRO A 93 -7.26 -10.35 -7.27
C PRO A 93 -6.74 -11.15 -6.09
N GLN A 94 -7.11 -12.43 -6.02
CA GLN A 94 -6.82 -13.27 -4.87
C GLN A 94 -5.30 -13.42 -4.65
N ASP A 95 -4.54 -13.63 -5.72
CA ASP A 95 -3.08 -13.68 -5.68
C ASP A 95 -2.47 -12.35 -5.21
N GLY A 96 -3.09 -11.21 -5.53
CA GLY A 96 -2.71 -9.91 -4.97
C GLY A 96 -2.89 -9.81 -3.45
N LEU A 97 -3.95 -10.39 -2.90
CA LEU A 97 -4.16 -10.47 -1.45
C LEU A 97 -3.15 -11.45 -0.82
N ASP A 98 -2.93 -12.61 -1.43
CA ASP A 98 -1.97 -13.60 -0.96
C ASP A 98 -0.56 -13.02 -0.91
N ASN A 99 -0.17 -12.27 -1.94
CA ASN A 99 1.12 -11.60 -2.05
C ASN A 99 1.30 -10.50 -1.01
N LEU A 100 0.27 -9.69 -0.76
CA LEU A 100 0.28 -8.72 0.35
C LEU A 100 0.46 -9.41 1.70
N CYS A 101 -0.26 -10.51 1.94
CA CYS A 101 -0.15 -11.27 3.19
C CYS A 101 1.28 -11.84 3.37
N LYS A 102 1.85 -12.44 2.31
CA LYS A 102 3.24 -12.94 2.31
C LYS A 102 4.30 -11.86 2.50
N GLU A 103 4.02 -10.64 2.04
CA GLU A 103 4.88 -9.48 2.28
C GLU A 103 4.69 -8.86 3.67
N GLY A 104 3.87 -9.48 4.52
CA GLY A 104 3.63 -9.07 5.90
C GLY A 104 2.68 -7.89 6.05
N PHE A 105 1.82 -7.60 5.07
CA PHE A 105 0.74 -6.63 5.27
C PHE A 105 -0.32 -7.23 6.20
N SER A 106 -0.76 -6.45 7.19
CA SER A 106 -1.78 -6.89 8.15
C SER A 106 -3.20 -6.42 7.80
N LEU A 107 -3.31 -5.38 6.95
CA LEU A 107 -4.58 -4.81 6.55
C LEU A 107 -4.56 -4.35 5.09
N ALA A 108 -5.59 -4.71 4.35
CA ALA A 108 -5.92 -4.11 3.07
C ALA A 108 -7.28 -3.42 3.18
N ILE A 109 -7.41 -2.24 2.57
CA ILE A 109 -8.64 -1.45 2.55
C ILE A 109 -9.03 -1.20 1.10
N TYR A 110 -10.19 -1.74 0.72
CA TYR A 110 -10.81 -1.41 -0.56
C TYR A 110 -11.67 -0.16 -0.43
N LEU A 111 -11.29 0.88 -1.18
CA LEU A 111 -11.91 2.20 -1.09
C LEU A 111 -13.22 2.33 -1.87
N TYR A 112 -13.68 1.24 -2.49
CA TYR A 112 -14.98 1.13 -3.17
C TYR A 112 -15.77 -0.07 -2.63
N GLY A 113 -17.08 -0.09 -2.85
CA GLY A 113 -17.93 -1.22 -2.44
C GLY A 113 -18.16 -2.28 -3.52
N LYS A 114 -17.93 -1.94 -4.79
CA LYS A 114 -18.34 -2.77 -5.92
C LYS A 114 -17.66 -4.13 -5.90
N ASN A 115 -18.47 -5.21 -5.92
CA ASN A 115 -18.04 -6.60 -5.90
C ASN A 115 -17.21 -7.00 -4.66
N PHE A 116 -17.21 -6.18 -3.60
CA PHE A 116 -16.44 -6.52 -2.40
C PHE A 116 -17.03 -7.74 -1.68
N SER A 117 -18.35 -7.95 -1.70
CA SER A 117 -19.01 -9.05 -1.00
C SER A 117 -18.46 -10.43 -1.36
N THR A 118 -17.94 -10.61 -2.58
CA THR A 118 -17.39 -11.88 -3.07
C THR A 118 -15.88 -12.04 -2.82
N ALA A 119 -15.21 -11.02 -2.29
CA ALA A 119 -13.78 -11.10 -1.99
C ALA A 119 -13.52 -11.73 -0.62
N SER A 120 -12.41 -12.45 -0.49
CA SER A 120 -11.87 -12.93 0.79
C SER A 120 -11.77 -11.79 1.82
N LYS A 121 -12.00 -12.09 3.09
CA LYS A 121 -12.00 -11.10 4.19
C LYS A 121 -10.83 -11.26 5.15
N LEU A 122 -10.30 -12.48 5.22
CA LEU A 122 -9.22 -12.87 6.08
C LEU A 122 -8.35 -13.84 5.31
N LEU A 123 -7.05 -13.64 5.35
CA LEU A 123 -6.06 -14.51 4.76
C LEU A 123 -5.00 -14.81 5.81
N ASN A 124 -4.50 -16.04 5.80
CA ASN A 124 -3.43 -16.48 6.69
C ASN A 124 -2.29 -17.04 5.83
N PHE A 125 -1.05 -16.68 6.18
CA PHE A 125 0.16 -17.23 5.58
C PHE A 125 1.20 -17.47 6.67
N GLY A 126 1.34 -18.72 7.10
CA GLY A 126 2.13 -19.02 8.30
C GLY A 126 1.54 -18.31 9.53
N GLU A 127 2.33 -17.46 10.16
CA GLU A 127 1.92 -16.62 11.29
C GLU A 127 1.30 -15.28 10.85
N ASP A 128 1.51 -14.88 9.59
CA ASP A 128 1.00 -13.61 9.06
C ASP A 128 -0.51 -13.70 8.76
N THR A 129 -1.24 -12.64 9.12
CA THR A 129 -2.67 -12.52 8.87
C THR A 129 -2.97 -11.20 8.17
N LEU A 130 -3.67 -11.26 7.02
CA LEU A 130 -4.17 -10.09 6.31
C LEU A 130 -5.69 -10.00 6.46
N ARG A 131 -6.16 -8.92 7.11
CA ARG A 131 -7.57 -8.54 7.08
C ARG A 131 -7.85 -7.71 5.83
N TYR A 132 -8.94 -8.00 5.14
CA TYR A 132 -9.38 -7.22 3.98
C TYR A 132 -10.76 -6.63 4.24
N ILE A 133 -10.84 -5.30 4.32
CA ILE A 133 -12.05 -4.56 4.66
C ILE A 133 -12.43 -3.56 3.57
N GLN A 134 -13.67 -3.07 3.65
CA GLN A 134 -14.15 -1.97 2.81
C GLN A 134 -14.35 -0.73 3.69
N ASN A 135 -13.75 0.38 3.26
CA ASN A 135 -14.00 1.70 3.83
C ASN A 135 -13.71 2.73 2.75
N SER A 136 -14.66 3.62 2.43
CA SER A 136 -14.52 4.56 1.32
C SER A 136 -13.62 5.77 1.63
N GLY A 137 -13.45 6.11 2.90
CA GLY A 137 -12.78 7.34 3.33
C GLY A 137 -13.50 8.63 2.93
N MET A 138 -14.76 8.58 2.48
CA MET A 138 -15.46 9.74 1.92
C MET A 138 -16.09 10.67 2.97
N ASN A 139 -16.37 10.18 4.18
CA ASN A 139 -16.95 10.97 5.27
C ASN A 139 -16.03 10.97 6.50
N ARG A 140 -16.24 11.92 7.42
CA ARG A 140 -15.36 12.12 8.58
C ARG A 140 -15.17 10.88 9.45
N ALA A 141 -16.23 10.08 9.67
CA ALA A 141 -16.13 8.84 10.44
C ALA A 141 -15.27 7.78 9.73
N SER A 142 -15.48 7.61 8.42
CA SER A 142 -14.70 6.69 7.61
C SER A 142 -13.23 7.10 7.48
N GLN A 143 -12.97 8.41 7.40
CA GLN A 143 -11.64 9.02 7.44
C GLN A 143 -10.95 8.76 8.77
N ARG A 144 -11.67 9.01 9.88
CA ARG A 144 -11.19 8.77 11.24
C ARG A 144 -10.73 7.33 11.39
N GLN A 145 -11.58 6.37 11.02
CA GLN A 145 -11.24 4.95 11.12
C GLN A 145 -9.99 4.57 10.32
N ILE A 146 -9.81 5.12 9.11
CA ILE A 146 -8.57 4.89 8.33
C ILE A 146 -7.36 5.44 9.08
N LEU A 147 -7.45 6.66 9.62
CA LEU A 147 -6.34 7.28 10.34
C LEU A 147 -6.04 6.59 11.67
N ASP A 148 -7.05 6.06 12.36
CA ASP A 148 -6.86 5.22 13.55
C ASP A 148 -6.07 3.96 13.21
N PHE A 149 -6.41 3.26 12.10
CA PHE A 149 -5.63 2.09 11.67
C PHE A 149 -4.17 2.44 11.33
N VAL A 150 -3.95 3.60 10.69
CA VAL A 150 -2.60 4.08 10.40
C VAL A 150 -1.87 4.39 11.70
N TYR A 151 -2.50 5.12 12.61
CA TYR A 151 -1.94 5.49 13.90
C TYR A 151 -1.57 4.27 14.74
N GLU A 152 -2.46 3.28 14.82
CA GLU A 152 -2.22 2.00 15.49
C GLU A 152 -0.92 1.32 15.01
N ARG A 153 -0.64 1.35 13.71
CA ARG A 153 0.58 0.77 13.13
C ARG A 153 1.84 1.60 13.33
N ILE A 154 1.68 2.91 13.54
CA ILE A 154 2.77 3.77 14.00
C ILE A 154 3.13 3.41 15.44
N GLN A 155 2.13 3.14 16.28
CA GLN A 155 2.34 2.82 17.70
C GLN A 155 2.74 1.36 17.96
N ASN A 156 2.36 0.43 17.07
CA ASN A 156 2.60 -1.00 17.25
C ASN A 156 3.46 -1.58 16.10
N PRO A 157 4.73 -1.97 16.37
CA PRO A 157 5.59 -2.56 15.36
C PRO A 157 5.15 -3.95 14.90
N ASP A 158 4.40 -4.70 15.71
CA ASP A 158 3.91 -6.06 15.39
C ASP A 158 2.83 -6.03 14.29
N LEU A 159 2.16 -4.89 14.12
CA LEU A 159 1.19 -4.73 13.05
C LEU A 159 1.89 -4.40 11.73
N GLY A 160 1.76 -5.34 10.80
CA GLY A 160 2.18 -5.15 9.41
C GLY A 160 1.54 -3.95 8.71
N PRO A 161 2.09 -3.47 7.58
CA PRO A 161 1.60 -2.27 6.91
C PRO A 161 0.15 -2.38 6.39
N ILE A 162 -0.43 -1.22 6.05
CA ILE A 162 -1.73 -1.13 5.38
C ILE A 162 -1.53 -0.92 3.87
N TYR A 163 -2.34 -1.62 3.07
CA TYR A 163 -2.52 -1.32 1.65
C TYR A 163 -3.91 -0.72 1.37
N LEU A 164 -3.96 0.57 1.02
CA LEU A 164 -5.19 1.30 0.70
C LEU A 164 -5.35 1.41 -0.81
N HIS A 165 -6.44 0.87 -1.36
CA HIS A 165 -6.52 0.76 -2.81
C HIS A 165 -7.87 1.11 -3.43
N CYS A 166 -7.79 1.62 -4.65
CA CYS A 166 -8.92 1.80 -5.56
C CYS A 166 -8.71 0.92 -6.81
N TRP A 167 -9.34 1.25 -7.95
CA TRP A 167 -9.15 0.47 -9.18
C TRP A 167 -7.81 0.76 -9.85
N ASN A 168 -7.52 2.04 -10.14
CA ASN A 168 -6.30 2.45 -10.87
C ASN A 168 -5.14 2.89 -9.98
N GLY A 169 -5.44 3.12 -8.71
CA GLY A 169 -4.46 3.44 -7.69
C GLY A 169 -4.17 4.90 -7.43
N TRP A 170 -4.83 5.83 -8.12
CA TRP A 170 -4.59 7.26 -7.97
C TRP A 170 -5.83 8.10 -7.63
N HIS A 171 -7.05 7.57 -7.77
CA HIS A 171 -8.28 8.33 -7.52
C HIS A 171 -8.57 8.39 -6.01
N GLN A 172 -9.43 7.51 -5.49
CA GLN A 172 -9.79 7.49 -4.06
C GLN A 172 -8.57 7.18 -3.17
N SER A 173 -7.68 6.29 -3.60
CA SER A 173 -6.44 5.96 -2.87
C SER A 173 -5.44 7.12 -2.86
N GLY A 174 -5.45 7.96 -3.90
CA GLY A 174 -4.66 9.18 -3.92
C GLY A 174 -5.20 10.21 -2.93
N TYR A 175 -6.52 10.39 -2.87
CA TYR A 175 -7.18 11.27 -1.88
C TYR A 175 -6.87 10.83 -0.44
N VAL A 176 -7.06 9.55 -0.13
CA VAL A 176 -6.79 9.01 1.20
C VAL A 176 -5.30 9.14 1.55
N ALA A 177 -4.39 8.97 0.59
CA ALA A 177 -2.97 9.24 0.82
C ALA A 177 -2.71 10.71 1.14
N SER A 178 -3.33 11.67 0.44
CA SER A 178 -3.25 13.09 0.78
C SER A 178 -3.72 13.37 2.21
N MET A 179 -4.81 12.74 2.64
CA MET A 179 -5.32 12.84 4.01
C MET A 179 -4.29 12.36 5.04
N ILE A 180 -3.69 11.20 4.82
CA ILE A 180 -2.68 10.61 5.70
C ILE A 180 -1.44 11.52 5.77
N LEU A 181 -0.99 12.08 4.65
CA LEU A 181 0.14 13.00 4.60
C LEU A 181 -0.14 14.32 5.35
N MET A 182 -1.36 14.85 5.25
CA MET A 182 -1.77 16.02 6.04
C MET A 182 -1.82 15.71 7.54
N GLN A 183 -2.25 14.50 7.92
CA GLN A 183 -2.34 14.09 9.32
C GLN A 183 -0.98 13.85 9.97
N PHE A 184 -0.05 13.19 9.27
CA PHE A 184 1.17 12.66 9.90
C PHE A 184 2.48 13.20 9.32
N CYS A 185 2.46 13.94 8.20
CA CYS A 185 3.66 14.51 7.58
C CYS A 185 3.60 16.03 7.45
N ASN A 186 2.68 16.70 8.16
CA ASN A 186 2.48 18.15 8.15
C ASN A 186 2.28 18.77 6.75
N PHE A 187 1.74 17.99 5.80
CA PHE A 187 1.39 18.57 4.51
C PHE A 187 0.29 19.61 4.69
N SER A 188 0.49 20.79 4.13
CA SER A 188 -0.61 21.73 3.88
C SER A 188 -1.58 21.15 2.85
N ASN A 189 -2.82 21.66 2.81
CA ASN A 189 -3.79 21.28 1.77
C ASN A 189 -3.24 21.51 0.34
N LYS A 190 -2.37 22.53 0.17
CA LYS A 190 -1.72 22.84 -1.12
C LYS A 190 -0.70 21.78 -1.52
N GLU A 191 0.14 21.33 -0.59
CA GLU A 191 1.12 20.26 -0.82
C GLU A 191 0.40 18.93 -1.07
N ALA A 192 -0.61 18.62 -0.26
CA ALA A 192 -1.41 17.41 -0.40
C ALA A 192 -2.16 17.34 -1.74
N ARG A 193 -2.65 18.49 -2.23
CA ARG A 193 -3.24 18.61 -3.57
C ARG A 193 -2.19 18.42 -4.66
N THR A 194 -1.04 19.08 -4.53
CA THR A 194 0.06 18.97 -5.51
C THR A 194 0.55 17.52 -5.62
N TYR A 195 0.73 16.85 -4.48
CA TYR A 195 1.05 15.43 -4.42
C TYR A 195 0.03 14.61 -5.20
N TRP A 196 -1.26 14.79 -4.91
CA TRP A 196 -2.32 14.05 -5.58
C TRP A 196 -2.32 14.27 -7.10
N GLU A 197 -2.29 15.53 -7.55
CA GLU A 197 -2.30 15.89 -8.98
C GLU A 197 -1.13 15.24 -9.73
N LYS A 198 0.10 15.35 -9.21
CA LYS A 198 1.31 14.72 -9.76
C LYS A 198 1.20 13.19 -9.87
N ASN A 199 0.40 12.58 -8.99
CA ASN A 199 0.30 11.13 -8.85
C ASN A 199 -0.91 10.50 -9.55
N THR A 200 -1.64 11.28 -10.37
CA THR A 200 -2.82 10.83 -11.12
C THR A 200 -2.56 10.33 -12.53
N ASP A 201 -1.30 10.24 -12.96
CA ASP A 201 -0.93 9.95 -14.34
C ASP A 201 -1.66 10.88 -15.35
N GLY A 202 -1.85 12.15 -14.97
CA GLY A 202 -2.52 13.17 -15.78
C GLY A 202 -4.05 13.22 -15.69
N ALA A 203 -4.68 12.29 -14.96
CA ALA A 203 -6.14 12.18 -14.91
C ALA A 203 -6.83 13.26 -14.04
N TYR A 204 -6.09 13.98 -13.19
CA TYR A 204 -6.63 14.94 -12.21
C TYR A 204 -7.57 16.02 -12.77
N LYS A 205 -7.43 16.39 -14.05
CA LYS A 205 -8.18 17.51 -14.68
C LYS A 205 -9.70 17.37 -14.57
N LYS A 206 -10.22 16.14 -14.45
CA LYS A 206 -11.68 15.87 -14.44
C LYS A 206 -12.28 15.72 -13.04
N PHE A 207 -11.48 15.80 -11.97
CA PHE A 207 -11.91 15.42 -10.62
C PHE A 207 -11.87 16.60 -9.64
N GLU A 208 -12.64 17.65 -9.92
CA GLU A 208 -12.79 18.81 -9.03
C GLU A 208 -13.30 18.44 -7.63
N ASN A 209 -14.13 17.41 -7.53
CA ASN A 209 -14.63 16.94 -6.23
C ASN A 209 -13.49 16.43 -5.34
N VAL A 210 -12.49 15.74 -5.89
CA VAL A 210 -11.33 15.28 -5.10
C VAL A 210 -10.50 16.46 -4.62
N LYS A 211 -10.29 17.47 -5.47
CA LYS A 211 -9.58 18.70 -5.10
C LYS A 211 -10.27 19.42 -3.93
N LYS A 212 -11.61 19.49 -3.95
CA LYS A 212 -12.41 20.04 -2.85
C LYS A 212 -12.29 19.21 -1.57
N MET A 213 -12.35 17.88 -1.67
CA MET A 213 -12.17 17.01 -0.50
C MET A 213 -10.79 17.18 0.15
N ILE A 214 -9.73 17.34 -0.65
CA ILE A 214 -8.38 17.63 -0.13
C ILE A 214 -8.34 19.02 0.53
N ALA A 215 -8.93 20.03 -0.11
CA ALA A 215 -8.95 21.40 0.42
C ALA A 215 -9.73 21.53 1.74
N ASN A 216 -10.76 20.70 1.93
CA ASN A 216 -11.64 20.77 3.10
C ASN A 216 -11.24 19.80 4.23
N PHE A 217 -10.24 18.94 4.02
CA PHE A 217 -9.79 18.05 5.09
C PHE A 217 -9.03 18.84 6.15
N THR A 218 -9.34 18.55 7.41
CA THR A 218 -8.63 19.06 8.59
C THR A 218 -8.12 17.87 9.40
N PRO A 219 -6.85 17.85 9.82
CA PRO A 219 -6.31 16.83 10.72
C PRO A 219 -7.15 16.66 11.99
N PHE A 220 -7.09 15.47 12.58
CA PHE A 220 -7.66 15.19 13.90
C PHE A 220 -6.62 15.55 14.96
N GLU A 221 -7.00 16.38 15.92
CA GLU A 221 -6.10 16.92 16.96
C GLU A 221 -5.54 15.87 17.92
N ASP A 222 -6.25 14.75 18.07
CA ASP A 222 -5.87 13.65 18.96
C ASP A 222 -4.93 12.62 18.29
N LEU A 223 -4.76 12.67 16.97
CA LEU A 223 -3.88 11.77 16.22
C LEU A 223 -2.53 12.44 15.93
N LYS A 224 -1.76 12.70 16.99
CA LYS A 224 -0.43 13.34 16.93
C LYS A 224 0.69 12.34 17.12
N ILE A 225 1.80 12.57 16.42
CA ILE A 225 3.04 11.82 16.53
C ILE A 225 4.19 12.79 16.83
N SER A 226 5.30 12.29 17.36
CA SER A 226 6.50 13.11 17.57
C SER A 226 7.19 13.45 16.24
N GLU A 227 7.98 14.51 16.24
CA GLU A 227 8.78 14.92 15.08
C GLU A 227 9.76 13.82 14.63
N ASP A 228 10.40 13.12 15.59
CA ASP A 228 11.30 12.00 15.29
C ASP A 228 10.60 10.86 14.53
N VAL A 229 9.37 10.52 14.94
CA VAL A 229 8.57 9.49 14.26
C VAL A 229 8.15 9.97 12.89
N GLN A 230 7.74 11.23 12.78
CA GLN A 230 7.38 11.85 11.50
C GLN A 230 8.56 11.81 10.51
N GLU A 231 9.74 12.27 10.90
CA GLU A 231 10.94 12.27 10.04
C GLU A 231 11.32 10.85 9.60
N MET A 232 11.16 9.88 10.49
CA MET A 232 11.45 8.48 10.22
C MET A 232 10.50 7.87 9.17
N ILE A 233 9.19 8.09 9.30
CA ILE A 233 8.19 7.38 8.47
C ILE A 233 7.84 8.12 7.18
N CYS A 234 7.96 9.46 7.13
CA CYS A 234 7.54 10.25 5.99
C CYS A 234 8.53 10.11 4.81
N PRO A 235 8.08 9.65 3.62
CA PRO A 235 8.93 9.59 2.44
C PRO A 235 9.34 10.98 1.96
N CYS A 236 10.42 11.08 1.17
CA CYS A 236 10.75 12.35 0.55
C CYS A 236 9.62 12.83 -0.37
N SER A 237 9.29 14.11 -0.26
CA SER A 237 8.55 14.83 -1.28
C SER A 237 9.55 15.63 -2.10
N GLU A 238 9.31 15.76 -3.41
CA GLU A 238 9.96 16.83 -4.17
C GLU A 238 9.60 18.17 -3.51
N LYS A 239 10.46 18.67 -2.62
CA LYS A 239 10.36 20.04 -2.10
C LYS A 239 10.53 20.95 -3.31
N LYS A 240 9.58 21.86 -3.48
CA LYS A 240 9.74 22.96 -4.45
C LYS A 240 10.83 23.90 -3.97
#